data_AF-A0A3N7E7U6-F1
#
_entry.id   AF-A0A3N7E7U6-F1
#
_cell.length_a   1.000
_cell.length_b   1.000
_cell.length_c   1.000
_cell.angle_alpha   90.00
_cell.angle_beta   90.00
_cell.angle_gamma   90.00
#
_symmetry.space_group_name_H-M   'P 1'
#
loop_
_entity.id
_entity.type
_entity.pdbx_description
1 polymer ?
#
loop_
_entity_poly.entity_id
_entity_poly.type
_entity_poly.pdbx_seq_one_letter_code
_entity_poly.pdbx_strand_id
1 'polypeptide(L)'
;MPNKMAGFLSQNSDSWPEYTFNDSTMIYNFFWDFRESFFMSGEALGLDIDAQMKTWNKYIGFVEKIFILPGVWAEPLGGKLPLAPAKRIDGQSTNVRKNDDGAEVKVKLVMEVPLHVTESEAIEILFISISKRLKIIEGWAKAQIADLYSRVLRRKQLAAHGELVDTTKRKKGHLLIIPNICCIFETYGYGEPYSHYASLSVDTKDSQTPASDLASYMGMPLTGSLMPFKLLIILRHPIITSEFLGDFDLWNKQGQRSGYVLDGSVYKLVGYKDRKGAGRSEQKITLTSETKALVDQIIEITAPLREYLKSQGDPSWRKLFITCGNAFSPPVKSTITPWSRSTLKPGTYLRNNLLAQFRPHTDMPEDDLVNFLEMVSASSVRASRVTEIFIKTHSAETTSQALGHDSYDPNLMDHYLPKVIIDFLHERRMRVFNKVLICHSLKDSPFLFRASNFSSVDELDTFLVNHAFGDIPAYLQDPEGRHEKLENDGTVYALVSADILSVLLSIKLAVEQAPPNQKVNAKAVYWASYAGFLEGEISKHRDVTYRSDLHKASLTASAASVERFVYECSI
;
A
#
# COMPACT_ATOMS: atom_id res chain seq x y z
N MET A 1 -14.98 13.10 26.08
CA MET A 1 -15.58 11.79 26.35
C MET A 1 -15.60 11.45 27.84
N PRO A 2 -14.47 11.44 28.58
CA PRO A 2 -14.49 11.16 30.02
C PRO A 2 -15.49 12.02 30.82
N ASN A 3 -15.49 13.34 30.58
CA ASN A 3 -16.44 14.26 31.24
C ASN A 3 -17.90 13.98 30.86
N LYS A 4 -18.16 13.50 29.63
CA LYS A 4 -19.53 13.12 29.21
C LYS A 4 -19.99 11.86 29.94
N MET A 5 -19.11 10.87 30.09
CA MET A 5 -19.39 9.65 30.86
C MET A 5 -19.60 9.96 32.34
N ALA A 6 -18.73 10.78 32.94
CA ALA A 6 -18.88 11.21 34.33
C ALA A 6 -20.19 11.99 34.55
N GLY A 7 -20.56 12.87 33.61
CA GLY A 7 -21.84 13.58 33.64
C GLY A 7 -23.03 12.63 33.55
N PHE A 8 -22.99 11.66 32.63
CA PHE A 8 -24.03 10.64 32.48
C PHE A 8 -24.16 9.77 33.73
N LEU A 9 -23.05 9.29 34.29
CA LEU A 9 -23.03 8.48 35.51
C LEU A 9 -23.58 9.26 36.71
N SER A 10 -23.21 10.54 36.85
CA SER A 10 -23.72 11.41 37.91
C SER A 10 -25.25 11.56 37.85
N GLN A 11 -25.79 11.76 36.65
CA GLN A 11 -27.23 11.93 36.41
C GLN A 11 -28.04 10.63 36.56
N ASN A 12 -27.38 9.46 36.46
CA ASN A 12 -28.02 8.15 36.47
C ASN A 12 -27.44 7.24 37.56
N SER A 13 -26.96 7.82 38.66
CA SER A 13 -26.22 7.11 39.71
C SER A 13 -27.06 6.07 40.45
N ASP A 14 -28.37 6.29 40.55
CA ASP A 14 -29.32 5.32 41.11
C ASP A 14 -29.44 4.05 40.24
N SER A 15 -29.36 4.20 38.92
CA SER A 15 -29.40 3.10 37.96
C SER A 15 -28.06 2.39 37.79
N TRP A 16 -26.95 3.10 38.08
CA TRP A 16 -25.58 2.64 37.87
C TRP A 16 -24.72 2.80 39.14
N PRO A 17 -25.02 2.04 40.20
CA PRO A 17 -24.24 2.05 41.44
C PRO A 17 -22.83 1.49 41.23
N GLU A 18 -21.93 1.69 42.21
CA GLU A 18 -20.50 1.34 42.10
C GLU A 18 -20.23 -0.09 41.62
N TYR A 19 -21.03 -1.06 42.07
CA TYR A 19 -20.87 -2.47 41.68
C TYR A 19 -21.15 -2.75 40.18
N THR A 20 -21.74 -1.80 39.45
CA THR A 20 -21.94 -1.86 37.99
C THR A 20 -20.65 -2.20 37.27
N PHE A 21 -19.52 -1.63 37.69
CA PHE A 21 -18.23 -1.82 37.04
C PHE A 21 -17.53 -3.12 37.43
N ASN A 22 -18.08 -3.86 38.40
CA ASN A 22 -17.62 -5.17 38.85
C ASN A 22 -18.49 -6.32 38.33
N ASP A 23 -19.58 -6.02 37.62
CA ASP A 23 -20.49 -7.00 37.01
C ASP A 23 -20.43 -6.93 35.48
N SER A 24 -20.15 -8.07 34.85
CA SER A 24 -20.00 -8.20 33.39
C SER A 24 -21.23 -7.76 32.59
N THR A 25 -22.42 -7.93 33.13
CA THR A 25 -23.68 -7.59 32.45
C THR A 25 -24.00 -6.11 32.64
N MET A 26 -23.86 -5.62 33.87
CA MET A 26 -24.18 -4.23 34.20
C MET A 26 -23.22 -3.25 33.55
N ILE A 27 -21.93 -3.56 33.48
CA ILE A 27 -20.97 -2.70 32.77
C ILE A 27 -21.30 -2.59 31.29
N TYR A 28 -21.73 -3.69 30.65
CA TYR A 28 -22.13 -3.67 29.25
C TYR A 28 -23.37 -2.79 29.06
N ASN A 29 -24.38 -2.94 29.91
CA ASN A 29 -25.61 -2.15 29.84
C ASN A 29 -25.38 -0.66 30.14
N PHE A 30 -24.49 -0.33 31.09
CA PHE A 30 -24.09 1.05 31.34
C PHE A 30 -23.52 1.71 30.07
N PHE A 31 -22.61 1.01 29.38
CA PHE A 31 -22.03 1.54 28.15
C PHE A 31 -23.03 1.56 26.98
N TRP A 32 -24.06 0.71 27.01
CA TRP A 32 -25.16 0.75 26.06
C TRP A 32 -26.01 2.01 26.24
N ASP A 33 -26.42 2.32 27.46
CA ASP A 33 -27.26 3.49 27.74
C ASP A 33 -26.46 4.80 27.59
N PHE A 34 -25.18 4.78 27.99
CA PHE A 34 -24.30 5.91 27.74
C PHE A 34 -24.09 6.15 26.24
N ARG A 35 -24.05 5.09 25.42
CA ARG A 35 -23.96 5.19 23.96
C ARG A 35 -25.16 5.94 23.41
N GLU A 36 -26.36 5.54 23.82
CA GLU A 36 -27.60 6.18 23.39
C GLU A 36 -27.62 7.66 23.77
N SER A 37 -27.36 7.99 25.03
CA SER A 37 -27.26 9.37 25.52
C SER A 37 -26.23 10.19 24.73
N PHE A 38 -25.07 9.61 24.44
CA PHE A 38 -24.02 10.27 23.66
C PHE A 38 -24.50 10.63 22.24
N PHE A 39 -25.12 9.70 21.51
CA PHE A 39 -25.58 9.94 20.14
C PHE A 39 -26.77 10.90 20.10
N MET A 40 -27.74 10.74 21.01
CA MET A 40 -28.89 11.67 21.11
C MET A 40 -28.44 13.10 21.40
N SER A 41 -27.44 13.28 22.27
CA SER A 41 -26.86 14.60 22.53
C SER A 41 -26.16 15.20 21.31
N GLY A 42 -25.53 14.35 20.48
CA GLY A 42 -24.86 14.78 19.26
C GLY A 42 -25.84 15.21 18.18
N GLU A 43 -26.93 14.47 18.01
CA GLU A 43 -28.02 14.81 17.09
C GLU A 43 -28.69 16.13 17.46
N ALA A 44 -28.99 16.35 18.74
CA ALA A 44 -29.56 17.60 19.23
C ALA A 44 -28.66 18.83 18.97
N LEU A 45 -27.34 18.62 18.86
CA LEU A 45 -26.34 19.65 18.57
C LEU A 45 -26.00 19.76 17.08
N GLY A 46 -26.65 18.98 16.20
CA GLY A 46 -26.38 18.97 14.77
C GLY A 46 -24.97 18.46 14.41
N LEU A 47 -24.38 17.59 15.24
CA LEU A 47 -23.04 17.06 15.02
C LEU A 47 -23.05 15.96 13.95
N ASP A 48 -21.98 15.92 13.14
CA ASP A 48 -21.78 14.87 12.13
C ASP A 48 -21.74 13.48 12.77
N ILE A 49 -22.68 12.62 12.36
CA ILE A 49 -22.87 11.27 12.92
C ILE A 49 -21.63 10.39 12.71
N ASP A 50 -20.96 10.50 11.56
CA ASP A 50 -19.77 9.71 11.23
C ASP A 50 -18.58 10.08 12.14
N ALA A 51 -18.41 11.37 12.45
CA ALA A 51 -17.44 11.86 13.43
C ALA A 51 -17.78 11.43 14.86
N GLN A 52 -19.07 11.42 15.25
CA GLN A 52 -19.51 10.91 16.55
C GLN A 52 -19.19 9.41 16.69
N MET A 53 -19.47 8.60 15.66
CA MET A 53 -19.18 7.16 15.66
C MET A 53 -17.69 6.85 15.80
N LYS A 54 -16.81 7.59 15.11
CA LYS A 54 -15.35 7.48 15.27
C LYS A 54 -14.91 7.86 16.69
N THR A 55 -15.49 8.93 17.24
CA THR A 55 -15.18 9.40 18.59
C THR A 55 -15.58 8.37 19.64
N TRP A 56 -16.76 7.77 19.49
CA TRP A 56 -17.26 6.69 20.34
C TRP A 56 -16.34 5.46 20.31
N ASN A 57 -16.06 4.91 19.12
CA ASN A 57 -15.26 3.70 18.99
C ASN A 57 -13.82 3.90 19.50
N LYS A 58 -13.23 5.09 19.29
CA LYS A 58 -11.92 5.44 19.85
C LYS A 58 -11.95 5.48 21.38
N TYR A 59 -13.03 6.00 21.96
CA TYR A 59 -13.20 6.06 23.40
C TYR A 59 -13.36 4.67 24.02
N ILE A 60 -14.17 3.80 23.42
CA ILE A 60 -14.33 2.41 23.88
C ILE A 60 -12.99 1.67 23.87
N GLY A 61 -12.20 1.77 22.79
CA GLY A 61 -10.87 1.15 22.75
C GLY A 61 -9.91 1.68 23.82
N PHE A 62 -10.07 2.95 24.25
CA PHE A 62 -9.31 3.50 25.37
C PHE A 62 -9.77 2.92 26.71
N VAL A 63 -11.09 2.81 26.93
CA VAL A 63 -11.66 2.22 28.14
C VAL A 63 -11.23 0.77 28.29
N GLU A 64 -11.38 -0.04 27.24
CA GLU A 64 -10.99 -1.45 27.26
C GLU A 64 -9.50 -1.60 27.60
N LYS A 65 -8.64 -0.76 27.01
CA LYS A 65 -7.19 -0.84 27.24
C LYS A 65 -6.76 -0.48 28.65
N ILE A 66 -7.47 0.44 29.31
CA ILE A 66 -7.06 1.01 30.61
C ILE A 66 -7.78 0.35 31.78
N PHE A 67 -9.05 0.00 31.62
CA PHE A 67 -9.87 -0.49 32.72
C PHE A 67 -10.17 -1.99 32.61
N ILE A 68 -10.43 -2.51 31.40
CA ILE A 68 -10.83 -3.91 31.22
C ILE A 68 -9.60 -4.84 31.15
N LEU A 69 -8.67 -4.58 30.22
CA LEU A 69 -7.48 -5.43 30.04
C LEU A 69 -6.61 -5.56 31.31
N PRO A 70 -6.40 -4.50 32.12
CA PRO A 70 -5.66 -4.62 33.37
C PRO A 70 -6.47 -5.22 34.52
N GLY A 71 -7.76 -5.55 34.32
CA GLY A 71 -8.64 -6.12 35.34
C GLY A 71 -9.13 -5.13 36.40
N VAL A 72 -9.15 -3.83 36.09
CA VAL A 72 -9.69 -2.80 37.00
C VAL A 72 -11.21 -2.86 37.05
N TRP A 73 -11.85 -3.14 35.90
CA TRP A 73 -13.28 -3.38 35.76
C TRP A 73 -13.53 -4.80 35.24
N ALA A 74 -14.73 -5.32 35.48
CA ALA A 74 -15.14 -6.63 35.00
C ALA A 74 -15.12 -6.71 33.46
N GLU A 75 -14.78 -7.88 32.93
CA GLU A 75 -14.89 -8.15 31.50
C GLU A 75 -16.37 -8.12 31.09
N PRO A 76 -16.77 -7.32 30.08
CA PRO A 76 -18.17 -7.19 29.70
C PRO A 76 -18.72 -8.47 29.07
N LEU A 77 -20.04 -8.67 29.18
CA LEU A 77 -20.75 -9.76 28.54
C LEU A 77 -20.47 -9.77 27.02
N GLY A 78 -19.92 -10.86 26.50
CA GLY A 78 -19.50 -10.98 25.09
C GLY A 78 -18.04 -10.54 24.81
N GLY A 79 -17.27 -10.22 25.85
CA GLY A 79 -15.83 -9.95 25.78
C GLY A 79 -15.45 -8.55 25.28
N LYS A 80 -16.41 -7.70 24.89
CA LYS A 80 -16.19 -6.34 24.41
C LYS A 80 -17.32 -5.39 24.79
N LEU A 81 -16.99 -4.11 24.89
CA LEU A 81 -17.97 -3.03 25.09
C LEU A 81 -18.67 -2.66 23.77
N PRO A 82 -19.89 -2.07 23.80
CA PRO A 82 -20.69 -1.81 22.61
C PRO A 82 -20.04 -0.78 21.68
N LEU A 83 -19.68 -1.22 20.47
CA LEU A 83 -19.16 -0.36 19.41
C LEU A 83 -20.30 0.21 18.55
N ALA A 84 -20.11 1.41 18.00
CA ALA A 84 -20.96 1.92 16.95
C ALA A 84 -20.67 1.17 15.64
N PRO A 85 -21.70 0.83 14.83
CA PRO A 85 -21.53 0.10 13.58
C PRO A 85 -20.48 0.79 12.69
N ALA A 86 -19.47 0.10 12.20
CA ALA A 86 -18.54 0.72 11.28
C ALA A 86 -19.27 0.94 9.94
N LYS A 87 -19.47 2.19 9.52
CA LYS A 87 -19.93 2.48 8.16
C LYS A 87 -18.84 1.98 7.21
N ARG A 88 -19.21 1.05 6.33
CA ARG A 88 -18.33 0.61 5.23
C ARG A 88 -18.32 1.74 4.22
N ILE A 89 -17.39 2.68 4.37
CA ILE A 89 -17.17 3.72 3.37
C ILE A 89 -16.62 3.00 2.13
N ASP A 90 -17.29 3.17 0.99
CA ASP A 90 -16.78 2.68 -0.28
C ASP A 90 -15.37 3.25 -0.52
N GLY A 91 -14.41 2.37 -0.82
CA GLY A 91 -13.04 2.78 -1.10
C GLY A 91 -12.98 3.84 -2.19
N GLN A 92 -13.91 3.79 -3.14
CA GLN A 92 -14.06 4.76 -4.23
C GLN A 92 -14.26 6.19 -3.73
N SER A 93 -15.03 6.38 -2.65
CA SER A 93 -15.35 7.69 -2.07
C SER A 93 -14.26 8.22 -1.14
N THR A 94 -13.20 7.45 -0.87
CA THR A 94 -12.10 7.89 -0.01
C THR A 94 -11.06 8.71 -0.79
N ASN A 95 -10.42 9.65 -0.10
CA ASN A 95 -9.35 10.49 -0.64
C ASN A 95 -9.77 11.33 -1.87
N VAL A 96 -11.05 11.72 -1.95
CA VAL A 96 -11.55 12.64 -2.99
C VAL A 96 -11.54 14.08 -2.47
N ARG A 97 -11.09 15.03 -3.30
CA ARG A 97 -11.07 16.48 -3.00
C ARG A 97 -11.36 17.26 -4.28
N LYS A 98 -11.71 18.55 -4.14
CA LYS A 98 -11.68 19.50 -5.24
C LYS A 98 -10.30 20.15 -5.33
N ASN A 99 -9.71 20.18 -6.52
CA ASN A 99 -8.45 20.87 -6.77
C ASN A 99 -8.68 22.38 -6.97
N ASP A 100 -7.62 23.14 -7.25
CA ASP A 100 -7.68 24.60 -7.41
C ASP A 100 -8.57 25.02 -8.62
N ASP A 101 -8.75 24.14 -9.60
CA ASP A 101 -9.65 24.33 -10.75
C ASP A 101 -11.11 23.91 -10.46
N GLY A 102 -11.40 23.45 -9.25
CA GLY A 102 -12.73 22.99 -8.84
C GLY A 102 -13.09 21.56 -9.28
N ALA A 103 -12.19 20.85 -9.96
CA ALA A 103 -12.40 19.49 -10.41
C ALA A 103 -12.22 18.46 -9.29
N GLU A 104 -13.03 17.40 -9.29
CA GLU A 104 -12.89 16.31 -8.32
C GLU A 104 -11.72 15.40 -8.70
N VAL A 105 -10.82 15.22 -7.75
CA VAL A 105 -9.58 14.44 -7.89
C VAL A 105 -9.39 13.49 -6.71
N LYS A 106 -8.77 12.35 -6.99
CA LYS A 106 -8.31 11.39 -5.99
C LYS A 106 -6.86 11.71 -5.60
N VAL A 107 -6.60 11.88 -4.31
CA VAL A 107 -5.32 12.39 -3.77
C VAL A 107 -4.54 11.34 -2.95
N LYS A 108 -4.56 10.08 -3.38
CA LYS A 108 -3.86 8.99 -2.68
C LYS A 108 -2.43 8.76 -3.16
N LEU A 109 -2.14 9.10 -4.41
CA LEU A 109 -0.89 8.83 -5.10
C LEU A 109 0.08 10.01 -4.98
N VAL A 110 1.28 9.91 -5.54
CA VAL A 110 2.23 11.03 -5.70
C VAL A 110 1.82 12.02 -6.79
N MET A 111 0.54 12.03 -7.15
CA MET A 111 -0.13 12.92 -8.09
C MET A 111 -1.63 12.87 -7.86
N GLU A 112 -2.33 13.90 -8.33
CA GLU A 112 -3.79 13.90 -8.43
C GLU A 112 -4.25 13.01 -9.58
N VAL A 113 -5.36 12.30 -9.37
CA VAL A 113 -5.99 11.49 -10.40
C VAL A 113 -7.41 12.01 -10.62
N PRO A 114 -7.71 12.63 -11.77
CA PRO A 114 -9.04 13.15 -12.04
C PRO A 114 -10.10 12.05 -12.07
N LEU A 115 -11.29 12.33 -11.53
CA LEU A 115 -12.40 11.35 -11.51
C LEU A 115 -13.13 11.24 -12.86
N HIS A 116 -13.04 12.26 -13.72
CA HIS A 116 -13.81 12.40 -14.94
C HIS A 116 -13.07 11.96 -16.22
N VAL A 117 -11.79 11.57 -16.11
CA VAL A 117 -10.99 11.17 -17.28
C VAL A 117 -11.47 9.80 -17.79
N THR A 118 -12.04 9.79 -19.00
CA THR A 118 -12.56 8.59 -19.69
C THR A 118 -11.77 8.22 -20.93
N GLU A 119 -10.97 9.14 -21.47
CA GLU A 119 -10.19 8.92 -22.69
C GLU A 119 -9.03 7.97 -22.43
N SER A 120 -8.93 6.92 -23.26
CA SER A 120 -7.93 5.86 -23.10
C SER A 120 -6.49 6.40 -23.12
N GLU A 121 -6.20 7.33 -24.02
CA GLU A 121 -4.88 7.96 -24.14
C GLU A 121 -4.53 8.78 -22.89
N ALA A 122 -5.49 9.53 -22.34
CA ALA A 122 -5.32 10.29 -21.11
C ALA A 122 -5.04 9.36 -19.91
N ILE A 123 -5.71 8.20 -19.84
CA ILE A 123 -5.45 7.19 -18.80
C ILE A 123 -4.03 6.61 -18.92
N GLU A 124 -3.56 6.34 -20.15
CA GLU A 124 -2.20 5.85 -20.35
C GLU A 124 -1.13 6.89 -19.99
N ILE A 125 -1.36 8.17 -20.31
CA ILE A 125 -0.49 9.29 -19.89
C ILE A 125 -0.41 9.39 -18.37
N LEU A 126 -1.51 9.16 -17.65
CA LEU A 126 -1.51 9.12 -16.17
C LEU A 126 -0.58 8.01 -15.64
N PHE A 127 -0.61 6.82 -16.24
CA PHE A 127 0.25 5.70 -15.80
C PHE A 127 1.73 5.93 -16.08
N ILE A 128 2.06 6.50 -17.24
CA ILE A 128 3.42 6.95 -17.56
C ILE A 128 3.87 7.98 -16.52
N SER A 129 2.98 8.91 -16.15
CA SER A 129 3.25 9.95 -15.16
C SER A 129 3.52 9.39 -13.76
N ILE A 130 2.76 8.39 -13.29
CA ILE A 130 3.03 7.69 -12.02
C ILE A 130 4.43 7.10 -12.02
N SER A 131 4.77 6.37 -13.08
CA SER A 131 6.08 5.70 -13.21
C SER A 131 7.23 6.71 -13.27
N LYS A 132 7.06 7.82 -14.00
CA LYS A 132 8.04 8.91 -14.07
C LYS A 132 8.27 9.55 -12.70
N ARG A 133 7.20 9.86 -11.96
CA ARG A 133 7.29 10.46 -10.62
C ARG A 133 7.98 9.54 -9.61
N LEU A 134 7.70 8.24 -9.65
CA LEU A 134 8.42 7.26 -8.82
C LEU A 134 9.92 7.21 -9.15
N LYS A 135 10.29 7.28 -10.43
CA LYS A 135 11.70 7.35 -10.86
C LYS A 135 12.40 8.63 -10.39
N ILE A 136 11.70 9.78 -10.41
CA ILE A 136 12.24 11.04 -9.87
C ILE A 136 12.57 10.88 -8.38
N ILE A 137 11.65 10.33 -7.60
CA ILE A 137 11.85 10.07 -6.16
C ILE A 137 12.99 9.08 -5.94
N GLU A 138 13.08 8.02 -6.75
CA GLU A 138 14.17 7.04 -6.67
C GLU A 138 15.53 7.70 -6.94
N GLY A 139 15.64 8.49 -8.01
CA GLY A 139 16.87 9.18 -8.39
C GLY A 139 17.32 10.16 -7.31
N TRP A 140 16.40 11.00 -6.82
CA TRP A 140 16.65 11.92 -5.71
C TRP A 140 17.09 11.17 -4.46
N ALA A 141 16.37 10.12 -4.06
CA ALA A 141 16.67 9.39 -2.84
C ALA A 141 18.08 8.76 -2.91
N LYS A 142 18.43 8.14 -4.03
CA LYS A 142 19.77 7.58 -4.25
C LYS A 142 20.87 8.64 -4.17
N ALA A 143 20.67 9.81 -4.78
CA ALA A 143 21.64 10.90 -4.74
C ALA A 143 21.85 11.42 -3.30
N GLN A 144 20.77 11.65 -2.54
CA GLN A 144 20.87 12.11 -1.16
C GLN A 144 21.50 11.09 -0.21
N ILE A 145 21.20 9.80 -0.41
CA ILE A 145 21.84 8.69 0.33
C ILE A 145 23.34 8.64 0.06
N ALA A 146 23.73 8.69 -1.22
CA ALA A 146 25.13 8.66 -1.62
C ALA A 146 25.90 9.86 -1.06
N ASP A 147 25.33 11.07 -1.13
CA ASP A 147 25.94 12.27 -0.58
C ASP A 147 26.14 12.18 0.94
N LEU A 148 25.09 11.82 1.71
CA LEU A 148 25.21 11.68 3.17
C LEU A 148 26.25 10.63 3.56
N TYR A 149 26.22 9.47 2.92
CA TYR A 149 27.17 8.39 3.23
C TYR A 149 28.60 8.75 2.80
N SER A 150 28.79 9.47 1.70
CA SER A 150 30.12 9.96 1.30
C SER A 150 30.75 10.90 2.33
N ARG A 151 29.92 11.70 3.01
CA ARG A 151 30.35 12.61 4.09
C ARG A 151 30.78 11.83 5.33
N VAL A 152 30.10 10.72 5.66
CA VAL A 152 30.50 9.79 6.72
C VAL A 152 31.85 9.15 6.42
N LEU A 153 32.04 8.64 5.20
CA LEU A 153 33.31 8.04 4.78
C LEU A 153 34.45 9.06 4.81
N ARG A 154 34.19 10.27 4.31
CA ARG A 154 35.14 11.39 4.34
C ARG A 154 35.54 11.77 5.76
N ARG A 155 34.57 11.86 6.68
CA ARG A 155 34.84 12.13 8.10
C ARG A 155 35.82 11.11 8.68
N LYS A 156 35.58 9.82 8.44
CA LYS A 156 36.48 8.73 8.88
C LYS A 156 37.88 8.84 8.28
N GLN A 157 37.97 9.17 6.99
CA GLN A 157 39.26 9.37 6.32
C GLN A 157 40.03 10.57 6.92
N LEU A 158 39.34 11.69 7.17
CA LEU A 158 39.95 12.89 7.77
C LEU A 158 40.37 12.65 9.22
N ALA A 159 39.58 11.88 9.98
CA ALA A 159 39.89 11.51 11.36
C ALA A 159 41.23 10.76 11.48
N ALA A 160 41.58 9.92 10.49
CA ALA A 160 42.85 9.19 10.47
C ALA A 160 44.08 10.09 10.31
N HIS A 161 43.90 11.33 9.85
CA HIS A 161 44.96 12.33 9.66
C HIS A 161 44.87 13.47 10.67
N GLY A 162 43.88 13.42 11.57
CA GLY A 162 43.71 14.41 12.62
C GLY A 162 44.45 14.03 13.89
N GLU A 163 44.71 15.03 14.73
CA GLU A 163 45.31 14.88 16.04
C GLU A 163 44.27 15.14 17.14
N LEU A 164 44.42 14.45 18.27
CA LEU A 164 43.64 14.73 19.46
C LEU A 164 44.13 16.04 20.08
N VAL A 165 43.28 17.06 20.04
CA VAL A 165 43.57 18.37 20.62
C VAL A 165 42.81 18.53 21.93
N ASP A 166 43.52 18.95 22.98
CA ASP A 166 42.91 19.38 24.24
C ASP A 166 42.15 20.69 24.03
N THR A 167 40.82 20.59 23.96
CA THR A 167 39.89 21.70 23.70
C THR A 167 39.50 22.46 24.98
N THR A 168 39.92 22.00 26.16
CA THR A 168 39.63 22.66 27.45
C THR A 168 40.43 23.98 27.62
N LYS A 169 41.52 24.14 26.87
CA LYS A 169 42.40 25.31 26.94
C LYS A 169 42.05 26.29 25.81
N ARG A 170 41.38 27.39 26.18
CA ARG A 170 40.93 28.52 25.31
C ARG A 170 41.94 29.06 24.27
N LYS A 171 43.22 28.74 24.35
CA LYS A 171 44.30 29.31 23.52
C LYS A 171 44.62 28.54 22.22
N LYS A 172 43.90 27.47 21.90
CA LYS A 172 44.24 26.55 20.79
C LYS A 172 43.27 26.55 19.59
N GLY A 173 42.50 27.62 19.36
CA GLY A 173 41.58 27.70 18.21
C GLY A 173 42.26 27.43 16.84
N HIS A 174 43.55 27.76 16.69
CA HIS A 174 44.33 27.45 15.49
C HIS A 174 44.54 25.93 15.21
N LEU A 175 44.21 25.06 16.17
CA LEU A 175 44.31 23.61 16.05
C LEU A 175 42.95 22.94 15.81
N LEU A 176 41.85 23.69 15.77
CA LEU A 176 40.52 23.17 15.46
C LEU A 176 40.26 23.19 13.95
N ILE A 177 41.16 22.58 13.19
CA ILE A 177 40.95 22.28 11.77
C ILE A 177 40.00 21.08 11.63
N ILE A 178 39.34 20.97 10.48
CA ILE A 178 38.36 19.90 10.23
C ILE A 178 38.88 18.47 10.53
N PRO A 179 40.13 18.08 10.15
CA PRO A 179 40.67 16.76 10.50
C PRO A 179 40.70 16.47 12.02
N ASN A 180 41.09 17.45 12.83
CA ASN A 180 41.17 17.31 14.28
C ASN A 180 39.76 17.18 14.90
N ILE A 181 38.78 17.94 14.39
CA ILE A 181 37.38 17.81 14.80
C ILE A 181 36.85 16.41 14.47
N CYS A 182 37.16 15.88 13.28
CA CYS A 182 36.78 14.52 12.89
C CYS A 182 37.46 13.47 13.77
N CYS A 183 38.74 13.64 14.10
CA CYS A 183 39.49 12.75 14.99
C CYS A 183 38.89 12.70 16.40
N ILE A 184 38.57 13.86 16.98
CA ILE A 184 37.89 13.99 18.26
C ILE A 184 36.53 13.25 18.21
N PHE A 185 35.75 13.45 17.15
CA PHE A 185 34.45 12.80 17.00
C PHE A 185 34.53 11.28 16.88
N GLU A 186 35.43 10.75 16.06
CA GLU A 186 35.57 9.30 15.91
C GLU A 186 36.20 8.65 17.16
N THR A 187 36.91 9.42 18.00
CA THR A 187 37.51 8.92 19.25
C THR A 187 36.54 8.94 20.43
N TYR A 188 35.84 10.05 20.64
CA TYR A 188 34.99 10.27 21.82
C TYR A 188 33.49 10.13 21.53
N GLY A 189 33.12 10.06 20.25
CA GLY A 189 31.73 9.95 19.82
C GLY A 189 30.95 11.25 19.95
N TYR A 190 29.63 11.11 20.06
CA TYR A 190 28.69 12.22 20.20
C TYR A 190 28.62 12.66 21.68
N GLY A 191 28.61 13.98 21.97
CA GLY A 191 28.43 14.49 23.34
C GLY A 191 29.23 15.74 23.72
N GLU A 192 30.32 16.04 23.01
CA GLU A 192 31.07 17.30 23.16
C GLU A 192 30.31 18.47 22.50
N PRO A 193 30.50 19.73 22.94
CA PRO A 193 29.84 20.87 22.32
C PRO A 193 30.49 21.18 20.97
N TYR A 194 30.16 20.43 19.92
CA TYR A 194 30.66 20.67 18.56
C TYR A 194 30.25 22.03 17.99
N SER A 195 29.19 22.65 18.54
CA SER A 195 28.86 24.06 18.26
C SER A 195 29.99 25.01 18.67
N HIS A 196 30.71 24.69 19.74
CA HIS A 196 31.91 25.43 20.15
C HIS A 196 33.02 25.26 19.11
N TYR A 197 33.24 24.03 18.62
CA TYR A 197 34.27 23.77 17.61
C TYR A 197 33.98 24.49 16.29
N ALA A 198 32.72 24.53 15.85
CA ALA A 198 32.30 25.28 14.67
C ALA A 198 32.62 26.79 14.77
N SER A 199 32.49 27.37 15.96
CA SER A 199 32.77 28.80 16.20
C SER A 199 34.27 29.16 16.23
N LEU A 200 35.14 28.16 16.40
CA LEU A 200 36.58 28.36 16.64
C LEU A 200 37.48 27.81 15.51
N SER A 201 36.92 27.12 14.53
CA SER A 201 37.71 26.50 13.46
C SER A 201 38.50 27.51 12.63
N VAL A 202 39.70 27.13 12.22
CA VAL A 202 40.60 28.03 11.45
C VAL A 202 40.15 28.20 10.02
N ASP A 203 39.57 27.14 9.47
CA ASP A 203 38.98 27.09 8.12
C ASP A 203 37.81 28.07 7.96
N THR A 204 37.39 28.74 9.04
CA THR A 204 36.19 29.58 9.14
C THR A 204 36.51 31.00 9.62
N LYS A 205 37.79 31.41 9.63
CA LYS A 205 38.19 32.76 10.11
C LYS A 205 37.59 33.92 9.31
N ASP A 206 37.22 33.70 8.05
CA ASP A 206 36.57 34.72 7.20
C ASP A 206 35.03 34.65 7.20
N SER A 207 34.42 33.61 7.78
CA SER A 207 32.98 33.54 8.04
C SER A 207 32.66 32.48 9.10
N GLN A 208 31.98 32.88 10.18
CA GLN A 208 31.50 31.94 11.20
C GLN A 208 30.66 30.86 10.51
N THR A 209 31.17 29.62 10.44
CA THR A 209 30.42 28.52 9.84
C THR A 209 29.32 28.09 10.79
N PRO A 210 28.04 28.11 10.37
CA PRO A 210 26.95 27.62 11.19
C PRO A 210 27.21 26.19 11.66
N ALA A 211 26.86 25.87 12.91
CA ALA A 211 27.03 24.53 13.45
C ALA A 211 26.26 23.46 12.64
N SER A 212 25.17 23.84 11.96
CA SER A 212 24.43 22.99 11.02
C SER A 212 25.29 22.56 9.83
N ASP A 213 26.16 23.45 9.35
CA ASP A 213 26.97 23.22 8.17
C ASP A 213 28.14 22.32 8.53
N LEU A 214 28.74 22.48 9.72
CA LEU A 214 29.71 21.54 10.25
C LEU A 214 29.09 20.15 10.45
N ALA A 215 27.92 20.06 11.10
CA ALA A 215 27.23 18.78 11.28
C ALA A 215 26.90 18.10 9.94
N SER A 216 26.42 18.89 8.98
CA SER A 216 26.19 18.45 7.61
C SER A 216 27.49 17.94 6.98
N TYR A 217 28.58 18.72 7.02
CA TYR A 217 29.88 18.34 6.48
C TYR A 217 30.39 17.01 7.07
N MET A 218 30.24 16.84 8.38
CA MET A 218 30.60 15.63 9.10
C MET A 218 29.69 14.43 8.79
N GLY A 219 28.65 14.58 7.97
CA GLY A 219 27.73 13.49 7.62
C GLY A 219 26.83 13.09 8.78
N MET A 220 26.48 14.04 9.65
CA MET A 220 25.55 13.79 10.76
C MET A 220 24.11 13.69 10.23
N PRO A 221 23.30 12.75 10.76
CA PRO A 221 21.90 12.63 10.35
C PRO A 221 21.06 13.75 10.95
N LEU A 222 20.88 14.84 10.20
CA LEU A 222 20.00 15.96 10.55
C LEU A 222 18.50 15.64 10.31
N THR A 223 17.59 16.49 10.78
CA THR A 223 16.16 16.39 10.49
C THR A 223 15.92 16.26 8.97
N GLY A 224 15.16 15.23 8.57
CA GLY A 224 14.81 14.96 7.17
C GLY A 224 15.88 14.19 6.37
N SER A 225 17.14 14.17 6.79
CA SER A 225 18.24 13.52 6.04
C SER A 225 18.08 12.00 5.85
N LEU A 226 17.31 11.34 6.74
CA LEU A 226 17.00 9.90 6.65
C LEU A 226 15.70 9.59 5.89
N MET A 227 14.94 10.60 5.45
CA MET A 227 13.73 10.40 4.64
C MET A 227 14.02 9.70 3.29
N PRO A 228 15.10 10.04 2.55
CA PRO A 228 15.51 9.30 1.35
C PRO A 228 15.58 7.78 1.54
N PHE A 229 16.23 7.32 2.61
CA PHE A 229 16.32 5.90 2.94
C PHE A 229 14.95 5.27 3.15
N LYS A 230 14.08 5.94 3.91
CA LYS A 230 12.73 5.43 4.20
C LYS A 230 11.89 5.30 2.94
N LEU A 231 11.92 6.30 2.05
CA LEU A 231 11.19 6.25 0.78
C LEU A 231 11.74 5.18 -0.15
N LEU A 232 13.06 5.05 -0.28
CA LEU A 232 13.68 4.04 -1.15
C LEU A 232 13.41 2.61 -0.65
N ILE A 233 13.48 2.37 0.65
CA ILE A 233 13.13 1.07 1.25
C ILE A 233 11.67 0.73 0.96
N ILE A 234 10.74 1.67 1.14
CA ILE A 234 9.31 1.47 0.83
C ILE A 234 9.08 1.23 -0.67
N LEU A 235 9.81 1.92 -1.54
CA LEU A 235 9.71 1.76 -2.99
C LEU A 235 10.15 0.34 -3.42
N ARG A 236 11.16 -0.23 -2.76
CA ARG A 236 11.63 -1.60 -2.99
C ARG A 236 10.73 -2.65 -2.32
N HIS A 237 10.19 -2.33 -1.15
CA HIS A 237 9.39 -3.23 -0.34
C HIS A 237 8.06 -2.57 0.05
N PRO A 238 7.06 -2.50 -0.85
CA PRO A 238 5.77 -1.86 -0.57
C PRO A 238 4.97 -2.54 0.56
N ILE A 239 5.40 -3.73 1.00
CA ILE A 239 4.91 -4.45 2.17
C ILE A 239 5.24 -3.70 3.50
N ILE A 240 6.26 -2.84 3.45
CA ILE A 240 6.67 -1.96 4.54
C ILE A 240 5.76 -0.72 4.56
N THR A 241 5.20 -0.42 5.74
CA THR A 241 4.41 0.79 5.96
C THR A 241 5.25 1.90 6.57
N SER A 242 4.78 3.15 6.45
CA SER A 242 5.37 4.30 7.15
C SER A 242 5.51 4.06 8.66
N GLU A 243 4.46 3.49 9.27
CA GLU A 243 4.42 3.14 10.69
C GLU A 243 5.47 2.09 11.07
N PHE A 244 5.67 1.08 10.21
CA PHE A 244 6.67 0.03 10.44
C PHE A 244 8.08 0.61 10.55
N LEU A 245 8.45 1.55 9.66
CA LEU A 245 9.77 2.21 9.74
C LEU A 245 9.83 3.31 10.80
N GLY A 246 8.72 3.99 11.07
CA GLY A 246 8.66 5.14 11.97
C GLY A 246 9.03 4.83 13.42
N ASP A 247 8.71 3.62 13.89
CA ASP A 247 9.02 3.18 15.26
C ASP A 247 9.83 1.86 15.31
N PHE A 248 10.55 1.55 14.22
CA PHE A 248 11.32 0.32 14.10
C PHE A 248 12.44 0.19 15.14
N ASP A 249 12.36 -0.84 15.97
CA ASP A 249 13.38 -1.22 16.94
C ASP A 249 14.39 -2.18 16.30
N LEU A 250 15.64 -1.75 16.18
CA LEU A 250 16.76 -2.58 15.74
C LEU A 250 17.25 -3.51 16.87
N TRP A 251 17.13 -3.08 18.13
CA TRP A 251 17.44 -3.89 19.32
C TRP A 251 16.22 -4.08 20.22
N ASN A 252 16.15 -5.24 20.88
CA ASN A 252 15.20 -5.48 21.96
C ASN A 252 15.65 -4.79 23.27
N LYS A 253 14.80 -4.87 24.30
CA LYS A 253 15.08 -4.28 25.63
C LYS A 253 16.31 -4.88 26.31
N GLN A 254 16.65 -6.13 25.99
CA GLN A 254 17.81 -6.87 26.49
C GLN A 254 19.10 -6.54 25.71
N GLY A 255 19.03 -5.69 24.69
CA GLY A 255 20.15 -5.25 23.88
C GLY A 255 20.61 -6.23 22.80
N GLN A 256 19.79 -7.23 22.49
CA GLN A 256 20.03 -8.15 21.37
C GLN A 256 19.47 -7.57 20.08
N ARG A 257 20.14 -7.83 18.96
CA ARG A 257 19.75 -7.36 17.62
C ARG A 257 18.57 -8.18 17.10
N SER A 258 17.36 -7.82 17.52
CA SER A 258 16.13 -8.55 17.16
C SER A 258 15.44 -8.01 15.92
N GLY A 259 15.63 -6.73 15.59
CA GLY A 259 14.96 -6.10 14.45
C GLY A 259 15.62 -6.41 13.10
N TYR A 260 16.92 -6.69 13.09
CA TYR A 260 17.65 -7.00 11.86
C TYR A 260 18.51 -8.23 12.07
N VAL A 261 18.06 -9.34 11.48
CA VAL A 261 18.57 -10.67 11.76
C VAL A 261 19.03 -11.34 10.47
N LEU A 262 20.06 -12.18 10.60
CA LEU A 262 20.44 -13.13 9.57
C LEU A 262 19.65 -14.43 9.83
N ASP A 263 18.84 -14.84 8.86
CA ASP A 263 18.05 -16.07 8.92
C ASP A 263 18.42 -16.94 7.72
N GLY A 264 19.16 -18.02 7.99
CA GLY A 264 19.85 -18.78 6.96
C GLY A 264 20.94 -17.93 6.27
N SER A 265 20.79 -17.71 4.97
CA SER A 265 21.71 -16.90 4.14
C SER A 265 21.18 -15.50 3.83
N VAL A 266 19.99 -15.13 4.32
CA VAL A 266 19.32 -13.87 3.96
C VAL A 266 19.07 -12.99 5.17
N TYR A 267 19.25 -11.68 5.00
CA TYR A 267 18.94 -10.69 6.03
C TYR A 267 17.44 -10.35 6.02
N LYS A 268 16.86 -10.19 7.20
CA LYS A 268 15.44 -9.85 7.39
C LYS A 268 15.27 -8.67 8.33
N LEU A 269 14.28 -7.81 8.04
CA LEU A 269 13.72 -6.88 9.03
C LEU A 269 12.55 -7.54 9.75
N VAL A 270 12.58 -7.52 11.07
CA VAL A 270 11.54 -8.08 11.95
C VAL A 270 10.95 -6.95 12.77
N GLY A 271 9.66 -6.69 12.57
CA GLY A 271 8.93 -5.67 13.33
C GLY A 271 7.55 -6.18 13.74
N TYR A 272 6.89 -5.45 14.64
CA TYR A 272 5.60 -5.83 15.20
C TYR A 272 4.52 -4.81 14.81
N LYS A 273 3.36 -5.31 14.36
CA LYS A 273 2.13 -4.55 14.12
C LYS A 273 1.10 -4.91 15.19
N ASP A 274 1.06 -4.11 16.25
CA ASP A 274 0.17 -4.32 17.40
C ASP A 274 -1.31 -4.48 17.00
N ARG A 275 -1.74 -3.82 15.91
CA ARG A 275 -3.12 -3.89 15.41
C ARG A 275 -3.56 -5.25 14.85
N LYS A 276 -2.65 -6.23 14.66
CA LYS A 276 -2.97 -7.58 14.15
C LYS A 276 -3.22 -8.61 15.27
N GLY A 277 -3.10 -8.23 16.55
CA GLY A 277 -3.21 -9.14 17.70
C GLY A 277 -1.93 -9.92 17.98
N ALA A 278 -1.78 -10.44 19.21
CA ALA A 278 -0.50 -10.98 19.72
C ALA A 278 0.12 -12.07 18.82
N GLY A 279 -0.70 -13.00 18.31
CA GLY A 279 -0.22 -14.13 17.49
C GLY A 279 0.10 -13.81 16.02
N ARG A 280 -0.24 -12.63 15.50
CA ARG A 280 -0.03 -12.23 14.09
C ARG A 280 0.66 -10.87 13.93
N SER A 281 1.18 -10.33 15.04
CA SER A 281 1.80 -9.01 15.07
C SER A 281 3.17 -9.01 14.38
N GLU A 282 3.91 -10.12 14.42
CA GLU A 282 5.25 -10.22 13.84
C GLU A 282 5.20 -10.17 12.31
N GLN A 283 5.98 -9.27 11.72
CA GLN A 283 6.20 -9.16 10.28
C GLN A 283 7.69 -9.32 9.98
N LYS A 284 8.03 -10.35 9.20
CA LYS A 284 9.39 -10.63 8.71
C LYS A 284 9.49 -10.27 7.24
N ILE A 285 10.48 -9.46 6.89
CA ILE A 285 10.64 -8.92 5.53
C ILE A 285 12.04 -9.26 5.05
N THR A 286 12.13 -10.14 4.06
CA THR A 286 13.40 -10.54 3.44
C THR A 286 13.96 -9.40 2.60
N LEU A 287 15.23 -9.07 2.84
CA LEU A 287 15.90 -7.99 2.14
C LEU A 287 16.63 -8.48 0.89
N THR A 288 16.65 -7.61 -0.12
CA THR A 288 17.57 -7.72 -1.25
C THR A 288 18.96 -7.23 -0.84
N SER A 289 19.99 -7.55 -1.63
CA SER A 289 21.36 -7.05 -1.40
C SER A 289 21.42 -5.51 -1.37
N GLU A 290 20.67 -4.83 -2.26
CA GLU A 290 20.57 -3.36 -2.28
C GLU A 290 19.99 -2.84 -0.95
N THR A 291 18.86 -3.40 -0.51
CA THR A 291 18.18 -2.92 0.71
C THR A 291 18.91 -3.31 2.00
N LYS A 292 19.64 -4.42 2.01
CA LYS A 292 20.60 -4.76 3.07
C LYS A 292 21.68 -3.68 3.21
N ALA A 293 22.30 -3.29 2.08
CA ALA A 293 23.32 -2.25 2.09
C ALA A 293 22.79 -0.91 2.63
N LEU A 294 21.56 -0.54 2.26
CA LEU A 294 20.89 0.65 2.82
C LEU A 294 20.72 0.56 4.33
N VAL A 295 20.28 -0.59 4.86
CA VAL A 295 20.13 -0.80 6.31
C VAL A 295 21.48 -0.70 7.01
N ASP A 296 22.53 -1.32 6.48
CA ASP A 296 23.87 -1.26 7.07
C ASP A 296 24.41 0.18 7.11
N GLN A 297 24.21 0.96 6.03
CA GLN A 297 24.57 2.38 6.00
C GLN A 297 23.83 3.18 7.07
N ILE A 298 22.52 2.98 7.26
CA ILE A 298 21.76 3.65 8.32
C ILE A 298 22.36 3.32 9.69
N ILE A 299 22.69 2.06 9.93
CA ILE A 299 23.25 1.59 11.21
C ILE A 299 24.57 2.30 11.50
N GLU A 300 25.45 2.41 10.51
CA GLU A 300 26.73 3.11 10.61
C GLU A 300 26.56 4.62 10.82
N ILE A 301 25.70 5.28 10.02
CA ILE A 301 25.40 6.71 10.14
C ILE A 301 24.89 7.05 11.55
N THR A 302 24.06 6.18 12.13
CA THR A 302 23.39 6.42 13.42
C THR A 302 24.15 5.87 14.62
N ALA A 303 25.27 5.16 14.43
CA ALA A 303 26.03 4.52 15.52
C ALA A 303 26.49 5.51 16.60
N PRO A 304 27.11 6.67 16.29
CA PRO A 304 27.58 7.59 17.32
C PRO A 304 26.43 8.17 18.18
N LEU A 305 25.30 8.49 17.55
CA LEU A 305 24.11 9.01 18.24
C LEU A 305 23.51 7.96 19.17
N ARG A 306 23.52 6.70 18.72
CA ARG A 306 23.00 5.57 19.48
C ARG A 306 23.84 5.26 20.71
N GLU A 307 25.17 5.30 20.57
CA GLU A 307 26.09 5.10 21.68
C GLU A 307 25.89 6.18 22.74
N TYR A 308 25.72 7.43 22.31
CA TYR A 308 25.36 8.53 23.21
C TYR A 308 24.03 8.30 23.92
N LEU A 309 22.95 7.96 23.20
CA LEU A 309 21.65 7.68 23.84
C LEU A 309 21.76 6.52 24.84
N LYS A 310 22.55 5.49 24.52
CA LYS A 310 22.80 4.36 25.43
C LYS A 310 23.55 4.78 26.69
N SER A 311 24.53 5.69 26.58
CA SER A 311 25.27 6.23 27.75
C SER A 311 24.38 7.10 28.64
N GLN A 312 23.36 7.75 28.07
CA GLN A 312 22.37 8.53 28.81
C GLN A 312 21.20 7.68 29.36
N GLY A 313 21.15 6.37 29.06
CA GLY A 313 20.03 5.50 29.45
C GLY A 313 18.73 5.75 28.68
N ASP A 314 18.76 6.48 27.56
CA ASP A 314 17.57 6.77 26.75
C ASP A 314 17.17 5.56 25.88
N PRO A 315 15.97 4.97 26.05
CA PRO A 315 15.56 3.75 25.34
C PRO A 315 15.46 3.90 23.81
N SER A 316 15.51 5.14 23.29
CA SER A 316 15.50 5.45 21.86
C SER A 316 16.77 4.99 21.13
N TRP A 317 17.85 4.65 21.86
CA TRP A 317 19.06 4.05 21.28
C TRP A 317 18.74 2.79 20.45
N ARG A 318 17.65 2.09 20.80
CA ARG A 318 17.20 0.86 20.12
C ARG A 318 16.66 1.10 18.71
N LYS A 319 16.35 2.35 18.34
CA LYS A 319 15.70 2.68 17.06
C LYS A 319 16.69 2.57 15.89
N LEU A 320 16.17 2.16 14.73
CA LEU A 320 16.96 2.15 13.49
C LEU A 320 17.23 3.57 12.99
N PHE A 321 16.21 4.43 12.97
CA PHE A 321 16.34 5.80 12.46
C PHE A 321 16.43 6.80 13.62
N ILE A 322 17.62 7.36 13.82
CA ILE A 322 17.93 8.35 14.86
C ILE A 322 18.54 9.58 14.17
N THR A 323 18.14 10.79 14.56
CA THR A 323 18.72 12.05 14.06
C THR A 323 19.21 12.90 15.23
N CYS A 324 20.07 13.88 14.95
CA CYS A 324 20.52 14.90 15.90
C CYS A 324 19.75 16.23 15.76
N GLY A 325 18.54 16.17 15.17
CA GLY A 325 17.69 17.34 14.97
C GLY A 325 18.38 18.42 14.12
N ASN A 326 18.55 19.60 14.71
CA ASN A 326 19.32 20.69 14.11
C ASN A 326 20.77 20.67 14.65
N ALA A 327 21.75 20.67 13.74
CA ALA A 327 23.17 20.64 14.07
C ALA A 327 23.54 19.49 15.02
N PHE A 328 24.00 19.82 16.24
CA PHE A 328 24.43 18.87 17.27
C PHE A 328 23.48 18.85 18.48
N SER A 329 22.16 18.92 18.23
CA SER A 329 21.15 18.82 19.29
C SER A 329 21.09 17.39 19.87
N PRO A 330 20.57 17.18 21.09
CA PRO A 330 20.40 15.84 21.64
C PRO A 330 19.71 14.89 20.64
N PRO A 331 20.22 13.65 20.45
CA PRO A 331 19.65 12.75 19.47
C PRO A 331 18.21 12.38 19.79
N VAL A 332 17.40 12.22 18.75
CA VAL A 332 15.98 11.86 18.86
C VAL A 332 15.61 10.84 17.78
N LYS A 333 14.49 10.15 17.98
CA LYS A 333 13.94 9.29 16.92
C LYS A 333 13.57 10.11 15.68
N SER A 334 13.92 9.58 14.52
CA SER A 334 13.60 10.22 13.24
C SER A 334 12.12 10.10 12.90
N THR A 335 11.39 11.21 12.85
CA THR A 335 10.02 11.23 12.33
C THR A 335 9.99 11.24 10.80
N ILE A 336 8.86 10.84 10.23
CA ILE A 336 8.55 11.03 8.81
C ILE A 336 7.53 12.15 8.76
N THR A 337 8.00 13.38 8.56
CA THR A 337 7.10 14.53 8.39
C THR A 337 6.88 14.74 6.89
N PRO A 338 5.66 14.59 6.37
CA PRO A 338 5.36 14.94 4.99
C PRO A 338 5.68 16.41 4.72
N TRP A 339 6.09 16.72 3.50
CA TRP A 339 6.15 18.10 3.08
C TRP A 339 4.74 18.60 2.80
N SER A 340 4.45 19.82 3.23
CA SER A 340 3.16 20.46 3.09
C SER A 340 3.31 21.89 2.60
N ARG A 341 2.20 22.46 2.12
CA ARG A 341 2.09 23.89 1.77
C ARG A 341 2.58 24.84 2.86
N SER A 342 2.43 24.47 4.13
CA SER A 342 2.92 25.30 5.25
C SER A 342 4.44 25.22 5.43
N THR A 343 5.06 24.09 5.09
CA THR A 343 6.52 23.89 5.19
C THR A 343 7.29 24.31 3.93
N LEU A 344 6.63 24.34 2.77
CA LEU A 344 7.21 24.69 1.47
C LEU A 344 6.84 26.10 1.00
N LYS A 345 6.67 27.05 1.92
CA LYS A 345 6.37 28.44 1.56
C LYS A 345 7.49 29.05 0.70
N PRO A 346 7.15 29.94 -0.25
CA PRO A 346 8.15 30.69 -1.02
C PRO A 346 9.22 31.35 -0.14
N GLY A 347 10.48 31.28 -0.56
CA GLY A 347 11.62 31.87 0.15
C GLY A 347 12.15 31.09 1.35
N THR A 348 11.53 29.97 1.75
CA THR A 348 12.06 29.14 2.84
C THR A 348 13.29 28.35 2.42
N TYR A 349 14.26 28.19 3.33
CA TYR A 349 15.46 27.39 3.10
C TYR A 349 15.14 25.95 2.70
N LEU A 350 14.15 25.32 3.37
CA LEU A 350 13.72 23.96 3.05
C LEU A 350 13.22 23.83 1.62
N ARG A 351 12.35 24.75 1.16
CA ARG A 351 11.85 24.76 -0.22
C ARG A 351 12.99 24.89 -1.21
N ASN A 352 13.85 25.89 -1.04
CA ASN A 352 14.96 26.14 -1.98
C ASN A 352 15.93 24.96 -2.05
N ASN A 353 16.23 24.34 -0.90
CA ASN A 353 17.09 23.17 -0.83
C ASN A 353 16.44 21.95 -1.52
N LEU A 354 15.17 21.65 -1.22
CA LEU A 354 14.46 20.54 -1.89
C LEU A 354 14.35 20.76 -3.40
N LEU A 355 14.04 21.98 -3.85
CA LEU A 355 14.02 22.30 -5.28
C LEU A 355 15.39 21.98 -5.89
N ALA A 356 16.48 22.53 -5.33
CA ALA A 356 17.84 22.27 -5.80
C ALA A 356 18.19 20.77 -5.83
N GLN A 357 17.78 20.00 -4.82
CA GLN A 357 18.01 18.56 -4.77
C GLN A 357 17.23 17.78 -5.84
N PHE A 358 16.01 18.20 -6.18
CA PHE A 358 15.17 17.50 -7.15
C PHE A 358 15.43 17.91 -8.60
N ARG A 359 15.94 19.13 -8.87
CA ARG A 359 16.23 19.63 -10.22
C ARG A 359 17.03 18.66 -11.10
N PRO A 360 18.10 18.00 -10.63
CA PRO A 360 18.86 17.05 -11.46
C PRO A 360 18.06 15.83 -11.92
N HIS A 361 16.87 15.62 -11.37
CA HIS A 361 16.05 14.44 -11.63
C HIS A 361 14.76 14.76 -12.41
N THR A 362 14.43 16.03 -12.62
CA THR A 362 13.19 16.44 -13.29
C THR A 362 13.25 17.84 -13.90
N ASP A 363 12.66 17.97 -15.09
CA ASP A 363 12.49 19.24 -15.81
C ASP A 363 11.14 19.93 -15.51
N MET A 364 10.40 19.47 -14.49
CA MET A 364 9.13 20.08 -14.11
C MET A 364 9.29 21.57 -13.81
N PRO A 365 8.35 22.44 -14.23
CA PRO A 365 8.27 23.81 -13.74
C PRO A 365 8.30 23.89 -12.21
N GLU A 366 8.73 25.01 -11.65
CA GLU A 366 8.86 25.16 -10.20
C GLU A 366 7.56 24.90 -9.45
N ASP A 367 6.46 25.48 -9.89
CA ASP A 367 5.16 25.33 -9.24
C ASP A 367 4.68 23.87 -9.30
N ASP A 368 4.85 23.20 -10.44
CA ASP A 368 4.55 21.78 -10.60
C ASP A 368 5.41 20.88 -9.70
N LEU A 369 6.68 21.23 -9.54
CA LEU A 369 7.59 20.52 -8.65
C LEU A 369 7.19 20.74 -7.18
N VAL A 370 6.82 21.94 -6.77
CA VAL A 370 6.32 22.18 -5.40
C VAL A 370 5.05 21.37 -5.14
N ASN A 371 4.08 21.40 -6.06
CA ASN A 371 2.85 20.62 -5.97
C ASN A 371 3.14 19.12 -5.89
N PHE A 372 4.10 18.63 -6.67
CA PHE A 372 4.57 17.26 -6.58
C PHE A 372 5.14 16.93 -5.20
N LEU A 373 6.03 17.77 -4.67
CA LEU A 373 6.68 17.56 -3.38
C LEU A 373 5.65 17.52 -2.23
N GLU A 374 4.61 18.36 -2.26
CA GLU A 374 3.52 18.32 -1.27
C GLU A 374 2.78 16.96 -1.24
N MET A 375 2.80 16.22 -2.35
CA MET A 375 2.21 14.89 -2.44
C MET A 375 3.17 13.77 -2.07
N VAL A 376 4.47 14.05 -1.88
CA VAL A 376 5.47 13.03 -1.53
C VAL A 376 5.38 12.72 -0.03
N SER A 377 4.99 11.48 0.26
CA SER A 377 4.98 10.91 1.60
C SER A 377 5.26 9.41 1.53
N ALA A 378 5.66 8.80 2.65
CA ALA A 378 5.81 7.35 2.72
C ALA A 378 4.52 6.60 2.31
N SER A 379 3.34 7.15 2.62
CA SER A 379 2.06 6.54 2.23
C SER A 379 1.79 6.67 0.74
N SER A 380 2.02 7.83 0.13
CA SER A 380 1.72 8.06 -1.28
C SER A 380 2.74 7.38 -2.19
N VAL A 381 4.02 7.32 -1.80
CA VAL A 381 5.04 6.55 -2.52
C VAL A 381 4.68 5.06 -2.51
N ARG A 382 4.31 4.51 -1.34
CA ARG A 382 3.84 3.12 -1.24
C ARG A 382 2.62 2.86 -2.12
N ALA A 383 1.63 3.74 -2.04
CA ALA A 383 0.41 3.66 -2.82
C ALA A 383 0.70 3.68 -4.33
N SER A 384 1.49 4.65 -4.80
CA SER A 384 1.90 4.76 -6.20
C SER A 384 2.69 3.55 -6.69
N ARG A 385 3.59 3.01 -5.87
CA ARG A 385 4.34 1.79 -6.23
C ARG A 385 3.43 0.57 -6.37
N VAL A 386 2.46 0.43 -5.47
CA VAL A 386 1.47 -0.66 -5.51
C VAL A 386 0.56 -0.52 -6.72
N THR A 387 0.12 0.71 -7.04
CA THR A 387 -0.62 1.01 -8.26
C THR A 387 0.19 0.69 -9.51
N GLU A 388 1.48 1.04 -9.55
CA GLU A 388 2.37 0.70 -10.66
C GLU A 388 2.52 -0.83 -10.84
N ILE A 389 2.64 -1.59 -9.75
CA ILE A 389 2.64 -3.06 -9.78
C ILE A 389 1.32 -3.59 -10.33
N PHE A 390 0.18 -3.07 -9.88
CA PHE A 390 -1.13 -3.46 -10.37
C PHE A 390 -1.28 -3.21 -11.87
N ILE A 391 -0.88 -2.03 -12.35
CA ILE A 391 -0.94 -1.68 -13.78
C ILE A 391 -0.05 -2.61 -14.62
N LYS A 392 1.14 -2.98 -14.10
CA LYS A 392 2.09 -3.84 -14.82
C LYS A 392 1.69 -5.32 -14.84
N THR A 393 1.08 -5.80 -13.76
CA THR A 393 0.80 -7.23 -13.56
C THR A 393 -0.66 -7.58 -13.83
N HIS A 394 -1.55 -6.59 -13.83
CA HIS A 394 -3.01 -6.75 -13.89
C HIS A 394 -3.57 -7.73 -12.85
N SER A 395 -2.87 -7.95 -11.73
CA SER A 395 -3.21 -8.97 -10.73
C SER A 395 -3.48 -8.34 -9.37
N ALA A 396 -4.75 -8.38 -8.93
CA ALA A 396 -5.14 -7.98 -7.59
C ALA A 396 -4.47 -8.85 -6.51
N GLU A 397 -4.17 -10.11 -6.82
CA GLU A 397 -3.43 -11.01 -5.93
C GLU A 397 -1.99 -10.53 -5.73
N THR A 398 -1.26 -10.26 -6.82
CA THR A 398 0.12 -9.74 -6.76
C THR A 398 0.17 -8.42 -6.01
N THR A 399 -0.83 -7.55 -6.21
CA THR A 399 -0.98 -6.29 -5.47
C THR A 399 -1.24 -6.53 -3.98
N SER A 400 -2.10 -7.48 -3.63
CA SER A 400 -2.40 -7.85 -2.24
C SER A 400 -1.17 -8.40 -1.51
N GLN A 401 -0.42 -9.29 -2.17
CA GLN A 401 0.85 -9.82 -1.69
C GLN A 401 1.88 -8.69 -1.49
N ALA A 402 2.02 -7.79 -2.47
CA ALA A 402 2.92 -6.63 -2.38
C ALA A 402 2.58 -5.71 -1.21
N LEU A 403 1.32 -5.64 -0.77
CA LEU A 403 0.88 -4.88 0.40
C LEU A 403 1.04 -5.64 1.73
N GLY A 404 1.19 -6.97 1.71
CA GLY A 404 1.25 -7.82 2.89
C GLY A 404 -0.10 -8.03 3.55
N HIS A 405 -1.15 -8.12 2.73
CA HIS A 405 -2.48 -8.50 3.19
C HIS A 405 -2.57 -10.03 3.29
N ASP A 406 -3.22 -10.51 4.36
CA ASP A 406 -3.35 -11.95 4.63
C ASP A 406 -4.49 -12.59 3.81
N SER A 407 -5.36 -11.77 3.20
CA SER A 407 -6.51 -12.19 2.42
C SER A 407 -6.55 -11.45 1.08
N TYR A 408 -7.01 -12.16 0.04
CA TYR A 408 -7.33 -11.57 -1.25
C TYR A 408 -8.53 -10.60 -1.12
N ASP A 409 -8.40 -9.39 -1.68
CA ASP A 409 -9.48 -8.42 -1.79
C ASP A 409 -9.57 -7.93 -3.24
N PRO A 410 -10.63 -8.29 -4.00
CA PRO A 410 -10.77 -7.88 -5.40
C PRO A 410 -10.97 -6.36 -5.55
N ASN A 411 -11.47 -5.68 -4.52
CA ASN A 411 -11.79 -4.25 -4.52
C ASN A 411 -10.66 -3.40 -3.93
N LEU A 412 -9.49 -3.99 -3.71
CA LEU A 412 -8.34 -3.34 -3.10
C LEU A 412 -7.96 -2.03 -3.82
N MET A 413 -8.06 -2.02 -5.15
CA MET A 413 -7.69 -0.88 -5.98
C MET A 413 -8.66 0.31 -5.91
N ASP A 414 -9.86 0.09 -5.37
CA ASP A 414 -10.86 1.15 -5.17
C ASP A 414 -10.36 2.25 -4.24
N HIS A 415 -9.39 1.97 -3.38
CA HIS A 415 -8.80 2.97 -2.49
C HIS A 415 -7.76 3.86 -3.17
N TYR A 416 -7.27 3.45 -4.34
CA TYR A 416 -6.10 4.05 -4.99
C TYR A 416 -6.43 4.74 -6.31
N LEU A 417 -7.32 4.15 -7.10
CA LEU A 417 -7.73 4.66 -8.41
C LEU A 417 -9.24 4.95 -8.43
N PRO A 418 -9.71 5.89 -9.28
CA PRO A 418 -11.12 6.02 -9.61
C PRO A 418 -11.65 4.79 -10.37
N LYS A 419 -12.93 4.48 -10.18
CA LYS A 419 -13.63 3.39 -10.87
C LYS A 419 -13.44 3.41 -12.39
N VAL A 420 -13.51 4.57 -13.03
CA VAL A 420 -13.34 4.72 -14.49
C VAL A 420 -12.00 4.15 -14.97
N ILE A 421 -10.93 4.35 -14.20
CA ILE A 421 -9.60 3.84 -14.54
C ILE A 421 -9.50 2.33 -14.30
N ILE A 422 -10.14 1.82 -13.25
CA ILE A 422 -10.18 0.39 -12.95
C ILE A 422 -10.96 -0.35 -14.05
N ASP A 423 -12.12 0.18 -14.45
CA ASP A 423 -12.95 -0.37 -15.51
C ASP A 423 -12.18 -0.40 -16.84
N PHE A 424 -11.48 0.68 -17.19
CA PHE A 424 -10.61 0.71 -18.37
C PHE A 424 -9.55 -0.42 -18.36
N LEU A 425 -8.91 -0.67 -17.21
CA LEU A 425 -7.92 -1.74 -17.06
C LEU A 425 -8.56 -3.13 -17.20
N HIS A 426 -9.75 -3.34 -16.64
CA HIS A 426 -10.50 -4.59 -16.78
C HIS A 426 -10.91 -4.83 -18.23
N GLU A 427 -11.45 -3.83 -18.92
CA GLU A 427 -11.82 -3.93 -20.33
C GLU A 427 -10.60 -4.22 -21.21
N ARG A 428 -9.48 -3.53 -20.98
CA ARG A 428 -8.22 -3.78 -21.70
C ARG A 428 -7.78 -5.23 -21.53
N ARG A 429 -7.85 -5.77 -20.31
CA ARG A 429 -7.49 -7.17 -20.04
C ARG A 429 -8.42 -8.14 -20.77
N MET A 430 -9.72 -7.87 -20.80
CA MET A 430 -10.68 -8.68 -21.56
C MET A 430 -10.39 -8.66 -23.07
N ARG A 431 -10.03 -7.49 -23.62
CA ARG A 431 -9.61 -7.38 -25.03
C ARG A 431 -8.37 -8.22 -25.33
N VAL A 432 -7.34 -8.17 -24.47
CA VAL A 432 -6.13 -8.99 -24.62
C VAL A 432 -6.46 -10.47 -24.54
N PHE A 433 -7.25 -10.89 -23.56
CA PHE A 433 -7.69 -12.28 -23.40
C PHE A 433 -8.44 -12.80 -24.65
N ASN A 434 -9.42 -12.04 -25.13
CA ASN A 434 -10.17 -12.41 -26.34
C ASN A 434 -9.26 -12.50 -27.57
N LYS A 435 -8.29 -11.60 -27.70
CA LYS A 435 -7.33 -11.62 -28.80
C LYS A 435 -6.42 -12.86 -28.75
N VAL A 436 -5.97 -13.27 -27.55
CA VAL A 436 -5.23 -14.53 -27.35
C VAL A 436 -6.09 -15.74 -27.73
N LEU A 437 -7.38 -15.77 -27.33
CA LEU A 437 -8.30 -16.86 -27.67
C LEU A 437 -8.53 -16.98 -29.19
N ILE A 438 -8.68 -15.85 -29.89
CA ILE A 438 -8.79 -15.81 -31.35
C ILE A 438 -7.53 -16.41 -31.99
N CYS A 439 -6.34 -16.01 -31.51
CA CYS A 439 -5.07 -16.51 -32.04
C CYS A 439 -4.92 -18.02 -31.84
N HIS A 440 -5.25 -18.53 -30.65
CA HIS A 440 -5.22 -19.97 -30.38
C HIS A 440 -6.24 -20.75 -31.22
N SER A 441 -7.46 -20.24 -31.35
CA SER A 441 -8.54 -20.92 -32.08
C SER A 441 -8.28 -20.97 -33.59
N LEU A 442 -7.56 -19.98 -34.11
CA LEU A 442 -7.28 -19.83 -35.54
C LEU A 442 -5.83 -20.15 -35.90
N LYS A 443 -5.05 -20.78 -35.01
CA LYS A 443 -3.61 -21.05 -35.23
C LYS A 443 -3.33 -21.78 -36.56
N ASP A 444 -4.24 -22.66 -36.97
CA ASP A 444 -4.16 -23.44 -38.22
C ASP A 444 -5.10 -22.90 -39.32
N SER A 445 -5.76 -21.76 -39.09
CA SER A 445 -6.75 -21.19 -39.99
C SER A 445 -6.13 -20.14 -40.92
N PRO A 446 -6.47 -20.13 -42.22
CA PRO A 446 -6.04 -19.07 -43.14
C PRO A 446 -6.61 -17.68 -42.78
N PHE A 447 -7.58 -17.61 -41.86
CA PHE A 447 -8.20 -16.36 -41.41
C PHE A 447 -7.55 -15.73 -40.17
N LEU A 448 -6.48 -16.33 -39.61
CA LEU A 448 -5.82 -15.86 -38.39
C LEU A 448 -5.52 -14.36 -38.41
N PHE A 449 -4.81 -13.87 -39.42
CA PHE A 449 -4.43 -12.45 -39.53
C PHE A 449 -5.63 -11.53 -39.71
N ARG A 450 -6.64 -11.95 -40.48
CA ARG A 450 -7.87 -11.20 -40.70
C ARG A 450 -8.68 -11.04 -39.41
N ALA A 451 -8.78 -12.10 -38.61
CA ALA A 451 -9.58 -12.10 -37.39
C ALA A 451 -8.84 -11.50 -36.18
N SER A 452 -7.53 -11.67 -36.11
CA SER A 452 -6.68 -11.10 -35.05
C SER A 452 -6.29 -9.64 -35.30
N ASN A 453 -6.42 -9.16 -36.54
CA ASN A 453 -6.04 -7.81 -36.95
C ASN A 453 -4.55 -7.49 -36.67
N PHE A 454 -3.68 -8.49 -36.84
CA PHE A 454 -2.22 -8.30 -36.86
C PHE A 454 -1.75 -8.08 -38.30
N SER A 455 -0.81 -7.16 -38.46
CA SER A 455 -0.26 -6.77 -39.77
C SER A 455 0.86 -7.70 -40.23
N SER A 456 1.49 -8.44 -39.31
CA SER A 456 2.56 -9.39 -39.61
C SER A 456 2.64 -10.55 -38.62
N VAL A 457 3.37 -11.61 -39.00
CA VAL A 457 3.73 -12.73 -38.13
C VAL A 457 4.54 -12.24 -36.93
N ASP A 458 5.46 -11.29 -37.12
CA ASP A 458 6.30 -10.74 -36.05
C ASP A 458 5.47 -9.98 -34.99
N GLU A 459 4.43 -9.26 -35.43
CA GLU A 459 3.51 -8.56 -34.54
C GLU A 459 2.68 -9.55 -33.70
N LEU A 460 2.20 -10.62 -34.35
CA LEU A 460 1.50 -11.72 -33.69
C LEU A 460 2.42 -12.45 -32.69
N ASP A 461 3.65 -12.78 -33.09
CA ASP A 461 4.63 -13.45 -32.24
C ASP A 461 4.98 -12.59 -31.02
N THR A 462 5.28 -11.31 -31.24
CA THR A 462 5.52 -10.34 -30.17
C THR A 462 4.33 -10.26 -29.21
N PHE A 463 3.11 -10.24 -29.74
CA PHE A 463 1.91 -10.23 -28.91
C PHE A 463 1.77 -11.52 -28.08
N LEU A 464 1.94 -12.69 -28.69
CA LEU A 464 1.82 -13.98 -28.02
C LEU A 464 2.93 -14.16 -26.97
N VAL A 465 4.18 -13.81 -27.26
CA VAL A 465 5.27 -13.87 -26.26
C VAL A 465 4.96 -13.01 -25.02
N ASN A 466 4.29 -11.87 -25.21
CA ASN A 466 3.99 -10.93 -24.13
C ASN A 466 2.66 -11.20 -23.40
N HIS A 467 1.73 -11.92 -24.02
CA HIS A 467 0.35 -12.05 -23.52
C HIS A 467 -0.24 -13.45 -23.56
N ALA A 468 0.42 -14.42 -24.20
CA ALA A 468 0.02 -15.80 -24.10
C ALA A 468 0.06 -16.19 -22.63
N PHE A 469 -1.08 -16.67 -22.14
CA PHE A 469 -1.05 -17.55 -20.98
C PHE A 469 -0.12 -18.71 -21.35
N GLY A 470 0.58 -19.31 -20.38
CA GLY A 470 1.30 -20.56 -20.63
C GLY A 470 0.35 -21.65 -21.16
N ASP A 471 0.76 -22.92 -21.11
CA ASP A 471 -0.17 -24.00 -21.45
C ASP A 471 -1.52 -23.77 -20.76
N ILE A 472 -2.61 -23.82 -21.54
CA ILE A 472 -3.97 -23.72 -21.03
C ILE A 472 -4.00 -24.65 -19.81
N PRO A 473 -4.34 -24.15 -18.60
CA PRO A 473 -4.26 -24.97 -17.39
C PRO A 473 -4.90 -26.34 -17.62
N ALA A 474 -4.28 -27.41 -17.14
CA ALA A 474 -4.69 -28.79 -17.47
C ALA A 474 -6.19 -29.04 -17.24
N TYR A 475 -6.81 -28.36 -16.26
CA TYR A 475 -8.24 -28.43 -15.97
C TYR A 475 -9.16 -27.81 -17.05
N LEU A 476 -8.64 -26.90 -17.88
CA LEU A 476 -9.33 -26.36 -19.06
C LEU A 476 -9.02 -27.17 -20.34
N GLN A 477 -7.92 -27.95 -20.35
CA GLN A 477 -7.60 -28.88 -21.44
C GLN A 477 -8.33 -30.22 -21.30
N ASP A 478 -8.55 -30.66 -20.06
CA ASP A 478 -9.30 -31.87 -19.72
C ASP A 478 -10.44 -31.54 -18.75
N PRO A 479 -11.55 -30.96 -19.24
CA PRO A 479 -12.75 -30.70 -18.44
C PRO A 479 -13.43 -32.00 -17.94
N GLU A 480 -12.97 -33.19 -18.36
CA GLU A 480 -13.45 -34.49 -17.90
C GLU A 480 -12.59 -35.12 -16.78
N GLY A 481 -11.52 -34.46 -16.36
CA GLY A 481 -10.86 -34.70 -15.07
C GLY A 481 -10.18 -36.05 -14.92
N ARG A 482 -9.18 -36.35 -15.74
CA ARG A 482 -8.25 -37.47 -15.49
C ARG A 482 -6.83 -36.94 -15.27
N HIS A 483 -6.61 -36.22 -14.17
CA HIS A 483 -5.58 -36.53 -13.16
C HIS A 483 -5.42 -35.39 -12.14
N GLU A 484 -5.32 -35.82 -10.88
CA GLU A 484 -5.07 -35.12 -9.61
C GLU A 484 -6.19 -34.29 -8.96
N LYS A 485 -6.61 -34.80 -7.80
CA LYS A 485 -7.71 -34.37 -6.95
C LYS A 485 -7.44 -33.01 -6.31
N LEU A 486 -8.18 -32.00 -6.75
CA LEU A 486 -8.79 -31.05 -5.82
C LEU A 486 -10.17 -31.64 -5.46
N GLU A 487 -10.51 -31.66 -4.17
CA GLU A 487 -11.85 -32.05 -3.71
C GLU A 487 -12.88 -31.10 -4.32
N ASN A 488 -13.48 -31.55 -5.42
CA ASN A 488 -14.63 -30.95 -6.03
C ASN A 488 -15.85 -31.49 -5.27
N ASP A 489 -16.63 -30.62 -4.65
CA ASP A 489 -17.90 -30.99 -4.00
C ASP A 489 -19.00 -31.38 -5.03
N GLY A 490 -18.64 -31.43 -6.31
CA GLY A 490 -19.52 -31.76 -7.43
C GLY A 490 -20.30 -30.56 -7.95
N THR A 491 -20.04 -29.36 -7.44
CA THR A 491 -20.77 -28.15 -7.84
C THR A 491 -20.20 -27.58 -9.13
N VAL A 492 -20.99 -27.68 -10.21
CA VAL A 492 -20.69 -27.04 -11.50
C VAL A 492 -21.36 -25.67 -11.54
N TYR A 493 -20.57 -24.61 -11.74
CA TYR A 493 -21.08 -23.25 -11.94
C TYR A 493 -21.34 -22.99 -13.43
N ALA A 494 -22.59 -22.68 -13.78
CA ALA A 494 -22.98 -22.31 -15.14
C ALA A 494 -23.12 -20.78 -15.27
N LEU A 495 -22.47 -20.19 -16.28
CA LEU A 495 -22.71 -18.79 -16.64
C LEU A 495 -24.05 -18.70 -17.38
N VAL A 496 -25.00 -17.92 -16.84
CA VAL A 496 -26.34 -17.75 -17.39
C VAL A 496 -26.48 -16.33 -17.91
N SER A 497 -26.63 -16.19 -19.23
CA SER A 497 -27.00 -14.94 -19.91
C SER A 497 -27.97 -15.25 -21.05
N ALA A 498 -28.73 -14.25 -21.50
CA ALA A 498 -29.69 -14.41 -22.60
C ALA A 498 -29.05 -14.98 -23.88
N ASP A 499 -27.84 -14.55 -24.22
CA ASP A 499 -27.14 -15.01 -25.42
C ASP A 499 -26.71 -16.48 -25.33
N ILE A 500 -26.14 -16.89 -24.18
CA ILE A 500 -25.71 -18.27 -23.95
C ILE A 500 -26.91 -19.22 -23.96
N LEU A 501 -27.99 -18.83 -23.26
CA LEU A 501 -29.23 -19.60 -23.25
C LEU A 501 -29.85 -19.69 -24.65
N SER A 502 -29.80 -18.62 -25.45
CA SER A 502 -30.36 -18.62 -26.81
C SER A 502 -29.66 -19.65 -27.69
N VAL A 503 -28.33 -19.77 -27.61
CA VAL A 503 -27.57 -20.79 -28.34
C VAL A 503 -27.90 -22.19 -27.83
N LEU A 504 -27.96 -22.40 -26.50
CA LEU A 504 -28.28 -23.70 -25.90
C LEU A 504 -29.69 -24.17 -26.27
N LEU A 505 -30.68 -23.27 -26.21
CA LEU A 505 -32.05 -23.55 -26.65
C LEU A 505 -32.12 -23.78 -28.16
N SER A 506 -31.33 -23.06 -28.97
CA SER A 506 -31.25 -23.29 -30.42
C SER A 506 -30.71 -24.69 -30.74
N ILE A 507 -29.68 -25.16 -30.01
CA ILE A 507 -29.14 -26.52 -30.15
C ILE A 507 -30.21 -27.55 -29.75
N LYS A 508 -30.87 -27.34 -28.60
CA LYS A 508 -31.97 -28.20 -28.15
C LYS A 508 -33.06 -28.31 -29.21
N LEU A 509 -33.52 -27.18 -29.74
CA LEU A 509 -34.52 -27.14 -30.81
C LEU A 509 -34.06 -27.87 -32.08
N ALA A 510 -32.82 -27.66 -32.52
CA ALA A 510 -32.28 -28.31 -33.71
C ALA A 510 -32.14 -29.84 -33.53
N VAL A 511 -31.80 -30.31 -32.33
CA VAL A 511 -31.76 -31.75 -32.02
C VAL A 511 -33.17 -32.35 -31.97
N GLU A 512 -34.14 -31.65 -31.37
CA GLU A 512 -35.54 -32.08 -31.29
C GLU A 512 -36.24 -32.09 -32.66
N GLN A 513 -35.85 -31.18 -33.56
CA GLN A 513 -36.40 -31.01 -34.91
C GLN A 513 -35.60 -31.76 -35.99
N ALA A 514 -34.60 -32.54 -35.60
CA ALA A 514 -33.72 -33.23 -36.53
C ALA A 514 -34.50 -34.17 -37.47
N PRO A 515 -34.36 -34.03 -38.81
CA PRO A 515 -35.01 -34.94 -39.75
C PRO A 515 -34.54 -36.39 -39.56
N PRO A 516 -35.39 -37.41 -39.81
CA PRO A 516 -35.05 -38.83 -39.62
C PRO A 516 -33.81 -39.29 -40.41
N ASN A 517 -33.48 -38.60 -41.49
CA ASN A 517 -32.40 -38.94 -42.40
C ASN A 517 -31.10 -38.18 -42.09
N GLN A 518 -31.09 -37.33 -41.07
CA GLN A 518 -29.97 -36.46 -40.75
C GLN A 518 -29.33 -36.88 -39.43
N LYS A 519 -28.06 -37.26 -39.50
CA LYS A 519 -27.34 -37.75 -38.34
C LYS A 519 -26.93 -36.58 -37.44
N VAL A 520 -27.43 -36.57 -36.22
CA VAL A 520 -27.14 -35.55 -35.21
C VAL A 520 -25.81 -35.87 -34.52
N ASN A 521 -24.97 -34.85 -34.37
CA ASN A 521 -23.69 -34.93 -33.68
C ASN A 521 -23.90 -35.31 -32.20
N ALA A 522 -23.16 -36.30 -31.70
CA ALA A 522 -23.25 -36.76 -30.31
C ALA A 522 -23.04 -35.63 -29.26
N LYS A 523 -22.16 -34.65 -29.56
CA LYS A 523 -21.98 -33.47 -28.71
C LYS A 523 -23.21 -32.57 -28.70
N ALA A 524 -23.91 -32.43 -29.83
CA ALA A 524 -25.14 -31.66 -29.89
C ALA A 524 -26.25 -32.30 -29.05
N VAL A 525 -26.35 -33.63 -29.05
CA VAL A 525 -27.28 -34.38 -28.19
C VAL A 525 -26.98 -34.13 -26.69
N TYR A 526 -25.71 -34.16 -26.31
CA TYR A 526 -25.29 -33.83 -24.95
C TYR A 526 -25.68 -32.40 -24.54
N TRP A 527 -25.35 -31.41 -25.39
CA TRP A 527 -25.66 -30.01 -25.11
C TRP A 527 -27.17 -29.71 -25.11
N ALA A 528 -27.97 -30.41 -25.93
CA ALA A 528 -29.42 -30.33 -25.88
C ALA A 528 -29.99 -30.85 -24.54
N SER A 529 -29.46 -31.95 -24.03
CA SER A 529 -29.85 -32.50 -22.73
C SER A 529 -29.48 -31.56 -21.57
N TYR A 530 -28.26 -31.02 -21.59
CA TYR A 530 -27.80 -30.03 -20.63
C TYR A 530 -28.64 -28.74 -20.67
N ALA A 531 -28.98 -28.25 -21.88
CA ALA A 531 -29.85 -27.10 -22.07
C ALA A 531 -31.24 -27.33 -21.45
N GLY A 532 -31.83 -28.52 -21.65
CA GLY A 532 -33.11 -28.89 -21.04
C GLY A 532 -33.06 -28.93 -19.51
N PHE A 533 -31.96 -29.43 -18.94
CA PHE A 533 -31.76 -29.40 -17.49
C PHE A 533 -31.67 -27.97 -16.96
N LEU A 534 -30.83 -27.13 -17.59
CA LEU A 534 -30.61 -25.74 -17.18
C LEU A 534 -31.88 -24.89 -17.32
N GLU A 535 -32.65 -25.07 -18.40
CA GLU A 535 -33.96 -24.45 -18.60
C GLU A 535 -34.93 -24.83 -17.47
N GLY A 536 -34.96 -26.12 -17.10
CA GLY A 536 -35.80 -26.63 -16.02
C GLY A 536 -35.45 -26.05 -14.64
N GLU A 537 -34.16 -25.90 -14.34
CA GLU A 537 -33.68 -25.32 -13.09
C GLU A 537 -33.93 -23.80 -13.03
N ILE A 538 -33.63 -23.05 -14.11
CA ILE A 538 -33.88 -21.60 -14.18
C ILE A 538 -35.37 -21.29 -14.07
N SER A 539 -36.23 -22.10 -14.71
CA SER A 539 -37.68 -21.92 -14.66
C SER A 539 -38.26 -22.05 -13.25
N LYS A 540 -37.63 -22.88 -12.40
CA LYS A 540 -38.01 -23.07 -10.99
C LYS A 540 -37.31 -22.10 -10.03
N HIS A 541 -36.35 -21.32 -10.53
CA HIS A 541 -35.53 -20.42 -9.74
C HIS A 541 -36.31 -19.17 -9.30
N ARG A 542 -36.00 -18.64 -8.11
CA ARG A 542 -36.72 -17.47 -7.55
C ARG A 542 -36.28 -16.14 -8.17
N ASP A 543 -35.04 -16.06 -8.64
CA ASP A 543 -34.48 -14.86 -9.26
C ASP A 543 -35.23 -14.46 -10.54
N VAL A 544 -35.59 -13.18 -10.65
CA VAL A 544 -36.35 -12.62 -11.78
C VAL A 544 -35.44 -12.39 -12.99
N THR A 545 -34.16 -12.11 -12.76
CA THR A 545 -33.17 -11.83 -13.82
C THR A 545 -32.93 -13.06 -14.68
N TYR A 546 -32.68 -14.22 -14.05
CA TYR A 546 -32.46 -15.46 -14.79
C TYR A 546 -33.70 -15.91 -15.58
N ARG A 547 -34.90 -15.73 -15.03
CA ARG A 547 -36.15 -16.02 -15.74
C ARG A 547 -36.40 -15.03 -16.89
N SER A 548 -36.03 -13.76 -16.72
CA SER A 548 -36.08 -12.76 -17.79
C SER A 548 -35.13 -13.11 -18.94
N ASP A 549 -33.91 -13.53 -18.62
CA ASP A 549 -32.93 -13.91 -19.64
C ASP A 549 -33.30 -15.22 -20.34
N LEU A 550 -33.87 -16.19 -19.63
CA LEU A 550 -34.45 -17.39 -20.24
C LEU A 550 -35.61 -17.04 -21.19
N HIS A 551 -36.46 -16.08 -20.80
CA HIS A 551 -37.55 -15.62 -21.66
C HIS A 551 -37.01 -14.94 -22.93
N LYS A 552 -36.04 -14.03 -22.82
CA LYS A 552 -35.39 -13.40 -23.99
C LYS A 552 -34.71 -14.43 -24.89
N ALA A 553 -34.05 -15.42 -24.30
CA ALA A 553 -33.43 -16.52 -25.02
C ALA A 553 -34.47 -17.34 -25.81
N SER A 554 -35.60 -17.67 -25.20
CA SER A 554 -36.68 -18.42 -25.87
C SER A 554 -37.26 -17.69 -27.09
N LEU A 555 -37.28 -16.35 -27.07
CA LEU A 555 -37.76 -15.52 -28.18
C LEU A 555 -36.77 -15.44 -29.34
N THR A 556 -35.49 -15.72 -29.09
CA THR A 556 -34.41 -15.57 -30.08
C THR A 556 -33.84 -16.91 -30.55
N ALA A 557 -34.17 -18.00 -29.85
CA ALA A 557 -33.70 -19.33 -30.19
C ALA A 557 -34.21 -19.77 -31.57
N SER A 558 -33.31 -20.30 -32.39
CA SER A 558 -33.58 -20.70 -33.78
C SER A 558 -32.76 -21.92 -34.16
N ALA A 559 -33.43 -23.03 -34.48
CA ALA A 559 -32.79 -24.26 -34.94
C ALA A 559 -31.89 -24.00 -36.17
N ALA A 560 -32.39 -23.19 -37.13
CA ALA A 560 -31.68 -22.82 -38.35
C ALA A 560 -30.31 -22.15 -38.09
N SER A 561 -30.16 -21.44 -36.96
CA SER A 561 -28.92 -20.73 -36.64
C SER A 561 -27.74 -21.67 -36.28
N VAL A 562 -28.02 -22.93 -35.92
CA VAL A 562 -27.02 -23.87 -35.40
C VAL A 562 -26.92 -25.19 -36.19
N GLU A 563 -27.71 -25.38 -37.26
CA GLU A 563 -27.78 -26.62 -38.03
C GLU A 563 -26.40 -27.14 -38.48
N ARG A 564 -25.51 -26.23 -38.91
CA ARG A 564 -24.15 -26.56 -39.38
C ARG A 564 -23.26 -27.21 -38.29
N PHE A 565 -23.60 -27.03 -37.02
CA PHE A 565 -22.88 -27.58 -35.88
C PHE A 565 -23.59 -28.79 -35.26
N VAL A 566 -24.90 -28.89 -35.48
CA VAL A 566 -25.77 -29.94 -34.91
C VAL A 566 -25.80 -31.18 -35.81
N TYR A 567 -25.79 -31.00 -37.12
CA TYR A 567 -25.84 -32.11 -38.07
C TYR A 567 -24.45 -32.50 -38.58
N GLU A 568 -24.19 -33.80 -38.71
CA GLU A 568 -22.98 -34.30 -39.36
C GLU A 568 -23.05 -34.00 -40.88
N CYS A 569 -21.97 -33.44 -41.45
CA CYS A 569 -21.88 -33.30 -42.90
C CYS A 569 -21.81 -34.69 -43.54
N SER A 570 -22.70 -34.95 -44.51
CA SER A 570 -22.49 -36.03 -45.47
C SER A 570 -21.19 -35.76 -46.21
N ILE A 571 -20.23 -36.69 -46.11
CA ILE A 571 -18.99 -36.68 -46.91
C ILE A 571 -19.33 -36.91 -48.37
#